data_AF-A0A0T7BVN8-F1
#
_entry.id   AF-A0A0T7BVN8-F1
#
_cell.length_a   1.000
_cell.length_b   1.000
_cell.length_c   1.000
_cell.angle_alpha   90.00
_cell.angle_beta   90.00
_cell.angle_gamma   90.00
#
_symmetry.space_group_name_H-M   'P 1'
#
loop_
_entity.id
_entity.type
_entity.pdbx_description
1 polymer ?
#
loop_
_entity_poly.entity_id
_entity_poly.type
_entity_poly.pdbx_seq_one_letter_code
_entity_poly.pdbx_strand_id
1 'polypeptide(L)' 'MKSKYAIRQLVAKALDIKKLTPEIENEINTELTQMGYISDVDYEALELLMAEMDAGRVKLVPSLGL' A
#
# COMPACT_ATOMS: atom_id res chain seq x y z
N MET A 1 -6.49 17.71 -7.53
CA MET A 1 -7.24 16.98 -6.48
C MET A 1 -6.81 15.52 -6.52
N LYS A 2 -5.69 15.14 -5.88
CA LYS A 2 -5.16 13.76 -5.99
C LYS A 2 -4.60 13.11 -4.71
N SER A 3 -4.37 13.85 -3.62
CA SER A 3 -3.65 13.26 -2.47
C SER A 3 -4.53 12.59 -1.41
N LYS A 4 -5.74 13.10 -1.11
CA LYS A 4 -6.51 12.68 0.10
C LYS A 4 -6.91 11.19 0.18
N TYR A 5 -6.88 10.45 -0.93
CA TYR A 5 -7.28 9.05 -0.98
C TYR A 5 -6.23 8.12 -1.60
N ALA A 6 -5.02 8.61 -1.85
CA ALA A 6 -4.02 7.88 -2.63
C ALA A 6 -3.62 6.56 -1.94
N ILE A 7 -3.23 6.61 -0.66
CA ILE A 7 -2.80 5.42 0.10
C ILE A 7 -3.91 4.36 0.15
N ARG A 8 -5.14 4.74 0.49
CA ARG A 8 -6.28 3.80 0.53
C ARG A 8 -6.58 3.14 -0.81
N GLN A 9 -6.47 3.88 -1.90
CA GLN A 9 -6.69 3.32 -3.24
C GLN A 9 -5.59 2.33 -3.62
N LEU A 10 -4.34 2.62 -3.24
CA LEU A 10 -3.20 1.75 -3.47
C LEU A 10 -3.28 0.47 -2.65
N VAL A 11 -3.65 0.58 -1.37
CA VAL A 11 -3.95 -0.56 -0.51
C VAL A 11 -5.09 -1.40 -1.10
N ALA A 12 -6.22 -0.77 -1.45
CA ALA A 12 -7.35 -1.48 -2.03
C ALA A 12 -6.97 -2.23 -3.31
N LYS A 13 -6.15 -1.60 -4.16
CA LYS A 13 -5.60 -2.24 -5.36
C LYS A 13 -4.75 -3.46 -5.01
N ALA A 14 -3.83 -3.36 -4.03
CA ALA A 14 -3.02 -4.49 -3.59
C ALA A 14 -3.85 -5.65 -3.03
N LEU A 15 -4.88 -5.33 -2.24
CA LEU A 15 -5.82 -6.30 -1.66
C LEU A 15 -6.67 -7.00 -2.72
N ASP A 16 -7.09 -6.28 -3.76
CA ASP A 16 -7.88 -6.80 -4.88
C ASP A 16 -7.05 -7.79 -5.72
N ILE A 17 -5.83 -7.38 -6.11
CA ILE A 17 -4.94 -8.23 -6.92
C ILE A 17 -4.17 -9.28 -6.09
N LYS A 18 -4.35 -9.28 -4.75
CA LYS A 18 -3.67 -10.14 -3.78
C LYS A 18 -2.15 -10.09 -3.85
N LYS A 19 -1.61 -8.93 -4.25
CA LYS A 19 -0.17 -8.70 -4.43
C LYS A 19 0.20 -7.28 -4.06
N LEU A 20 1.27 -7.13 -3.30
CA LEU A 20 1.99 -5.87 -3.16
C LEU A 20 3.07 -5.84 -4.25
N THR A 21 2.83 -5.09 -5.32
CA THR A 21 3.81 -4.92 -6.40
C THR A 21 4.80 -3.80 -6.05
N PRO A 22 6.00 -3.79 -6.64
CA PRO A 22 6.98 -2.72 -6.39
C PRO A 22 6.44 -1.33 -6.76
N GLU A 23 5.59 -1.25 -7.79
CA GLU A 23 4.93 0.00 -8.19
C GLU A 23 4.00 0.51 -7.08
N ILE A 24 3.13 -0.36 -6.55
CA ILE A 24 2.20 0.02 -5.47
C ILE A 24 2.96 0.39 -4.20
N GLU A 25 3.98 -0.39 -3.84
CA GLU A 25 4.83 -0.11 -2.68
C GLU A 25 5.54 1.24 -2.80
N ASN A 26 6.13 1.54 -3.97
CA ASN A 26 6.81 2.81 -4.21
C ASN A 26 5.84 4.01 -4.17
N GLU A 27 4.64 3.87 -4.71
CA GLU A 27 3.63 4.94 -4.64
C GLU A 27 3.15 5.16 -3.20
N ILE A 28 2.92 4.09 -2.42
CA ILE A 28 2.59 4.20 -0.99
C ILE A 28 3.71 4.93 -0.23
N ASN A 29 4.96 4.53 -0.43
CA ASN A 29 6.12 5.15 0.23
C ASN A 29 6.30 6.62 -0.18
N THR A 30 6.04 6.95 -1.45
CA THR A 30 6.09 8.32 -1.97
C THR A 30 5.03 9.19 -1.29
N GLU A 31 3.80 8.73 -1.22
CA GLU A 31 2.70 9.47 -0.56
C GLU A 31 2.97 9.65 0.94
N LEU A 32 3.42 8.60 1.64
CA LEU A 32 3.83 8.68 3.05
C LEU A 32 4.92 9.73 3.27
N THR A 33 5.93 9.75 2.39
CA THR A 33 7.03 10.73 2.44
C THR A 33 6.55 12.16 2.18
N GLN A 34 5.62 12.34 1.22
CA GLN A 34 5.09 13.66 0.88
C GLN A 34 4.14 14.21 1.94
N MET A 35 3.30 13.36 2.54
CA MET A 35 2.36 13.80 3.57
C MET A 35 3.08 14.14 4.88
N GLY A 36 4.07 13.34 5.28
CA GLY A 36 4.79 13.51 6.56
C GLY A 36 3.95 13.21 7.81
N TYR A 37 2.68 12.86 7.63
CA TYR A 37 1.75 12.35 8.64
C TYR A 37 0.76 11.39 7.95
N ILE A 38 0.13 10.51 8.73
CA ILE A 38 -0.87 9.57 8.25
C ILE A 38 -2.20 9.83 8.95
N SER A 39 -3.30 9.80 8.20
CA SER A 39 -4.64 9.88 8.80
C SER A 39 -5.03 8.53 9.42
N ASP A 40 -5.88 8.50 10.44
CA ASP A 40 -6.35 7.25 11.06
C ASP A 40 -6.90 6.27 10.03
N VAL A 41 -7.63 6.77 9.03
CA VAL A 41 -8.23 5.93 7.99
C VAL A 41 -7.20 5.34 7.03
N ASP A 42 -6.12 6.07 6.71
CA ASP A 42 -5.04 5.55 5.89
C ASP A 42 -4.17 4.57 6.69
N TYR A 43 -4.03 4.79 8.01
CA TYR A 43 -3.36 3.88 8.92
C TYR A 43 -4.08 2.53 9.02
N GLU A 44 -5.40 2.54 9.26
CA GLU A 44 -6.22 1.32 9.27
C GLU A 44 -6.11 0.52 7.96
N ALA A 45 -6.03 1.22 6.82
CA ALA A 45 -5.86 0.57 5.53
C ALA A 45 -4.50 -0.14 5.42
N LEU A 46 -3.41 0.51 5.84
CA LEU A 46 -2.09 -0.11 5.86
C LEU A 46 -2.02 -1.28 6.84
N GLU A 47 -2.65 -1.17 8.01
CA GLU A 47 -2.74 -2.26 8.99
C GLU A 47 -3.44 -3.49 8.41
N LEU A 48 -4.56 -3.28 7.68
CA LEU A 48 -5.23 -4.36 6.97
C LEU A 48 -4.32 -5.01 5.92
N LEU A 49 -3.59 -4.22 5.13
CA LEU A 49 -2.66 -4.76 4.15
C LEU A 49 -1.59 -5.64 4.80
N MET A 50 -1.01 -5.19 5.91
CA MET A 50 -0.01 -5.95 6.67
C MET A 50 -0.60 -7.26 7.23
N ALA A 51 -1.79 -7.21 7.82
CA ALA A 51 -2.45 -8.40 8.35
C ALA A 51 -2.76 -9.44 7.25
N GLU A 52 -3.12 -8.99 6.04
CA GLU A 52 -3.35 -9.86 4.89
C GLU A 52 -2.05 -10.46 4.33
N MET A 53 -0.95 -9.72 4.40
CA MET A 53 0.39 -10.22 4.05
C MET A 53 0.89 -11.26 5.05
N ASP A 54 0.75 -11.00 6.35
CA ASP A 54 1.13 -11.93 7.42
C ASP A 54 0.31 -13.23 7.35
N ALA A 55 -0.96 -13.12 6.98
CA ALA A 55 -1.81 -14.28 6.74
C ALA A 55 -1.52 -15.01 5.41
N GLY A 56 -0.58 -14.52 4.60
CA GLY A 56 -0.20 -15.09 3.30
C GLY A 56 -1.25 -14.92 2.20
N ARG A 57 -2.29 -14.10 2.42
CA ARG A 57 -3.34 -13.80 1.44
C ARG A 57 -2.88 -12.78 0.40
N VAL A 58 -1.98 -11.88 0.78
CA VAL A 58 -1.30 -10.96 -0.13
C VAL A 58 0.17 -11.32 -0.21
N LYS A 59 0.71 -11.43 -1.43
CA LYS A 59 2.13 -11.75 -1.66
C LYS A 59 2.91 -10.50 -2.02
N LEU A 60 4.07 -10.32 -1.40
CA LEU A 60 5.07 -9.36 -1.86
C LEU A 60 5.66 -9.88 -3.19
N VAL A 61 5.57 -9.08 -4.25
CA VAL A 61 6.21 -9.37 -5.53
C VAL A 61 7.52 -8.59 -5.56
N PRO A 62 8.69 -9.26 -5.55
CA PRO A 62 9.95 -8.55 -5.58
C PRO A 62 10.10 -7.81 -6.91
N SER A 63 10.74 -6.64 -6.89
CA SER A 63 11.29 -6.06 -8.10
C SER A 63 12.41 -6.97 -8.59
N LEU A 64 12.24 -7.58 -9.77
CA LEU A 64 13.36 -8.14 -10.51
C LEU A 64 14.29 -6.97 -10.84
N GLY A 65 15.29 -6.73 -9.99
CA GLY A 65 16.37 -5.80 -10.28
C GLY A 65 17.11 -6.32 -11.50
N LEU A 66 16.77 -5.78 -12.67
CA LEU A 66 17.54 -5.89 -13.91
C LEU A 66 18.43 -4.66 -14.06
#